data_AF-A0A1H5H7M7-F1
#
_entry.id   AF-A0A1H5H7M7-F1
#
_cell.length_a   1.000
_cell.length_b   1.000
_cell.length_c   1.000
_cell.angle_alpha   90.00
_cell.angle_beta   90.00
_cell.angle_gamma   90.00
#
_symmetry.space_group_name_H-M   'P 1'
#
loop_
_entity.id
_entity.type
_entity.pdbx_description
1 polymer ?
#
loop_
_entity_poly.entity_id
_entity_poly.type
_entity_poly.pdbx_seq_one_letter_code
_entity_poly.pdbx_strand_id
1 'polypeptide(L)'
;MPDQPREGPAASESGLSLWVWSLLGLFAACVPGALLVVEKSGSALSPAPLVLVILAALAGYLVAVRVVIRDRFGQRPRRARLLVWAVAAGLFLGSVAVLFAFRPPPPPLTRMSGARDVAVVGFAGHDGRPDKRVLADVAADFTHAMAGRIPTAGAVRDYTGEVSLPLTQLEEAHRDALEHETSRFADESDAEIVVSGLVATDPAGQTTLRPAVYVRADQVPDAPELASWFLGAPILMARGWESAQGRAQLRTELTRQIGALAQFMDALDTWRNGRPARAVQILNGLLDPTRRSGTDSLVPLDLLRLFHGHAAEAQAVGEPADGRQKLLQQARTDYLTIDDGSAAGRRAALSLQYNAYLRARNGAQGCEPGTVNGRELADVSRALRALAQDRGLGELGRLRATVNLGQAEQCRITAHLAKDNGAVQRAVAPALKAPDITGSTDIRALAAAIAAVNANDRGDVTSAIRYIRLAIANGQDLQQRAVWHGLLATWSLARCDLRTGRTATQDALAQLAAAERAGRTSPQLHHQLEQAFTTQLSGAERRCGAVGQETR
;
A
#
# COMPACT_ATOMS: atom_id res chain seq x y z
N MET A 1 5.98 5.94 -96.61
CA MET A 1 4.67 5.50 -96.10
C MET A 1 4.88 4.70 -94.82
N PRO A 2 3.96 4.77 -93.85
CA PRO A 2 4.23 5.34 -92.52
C PRO A 2 4.34 4.32 -91.37
N ASP A 3 4.55 4.87 -90.16
CA ASP A 3 4.18 4.38 -88.82
C ASP A 3 4.90 3.19 -88.16
N GLN A 4 5.74 3.48 -87.17
CA GLN A 4 5.42 3.44 -85.72
C GLN A 4 6.71 3.45 -84.87
N PRO A 5 6.91 4.38 -83.92
CA PRO A 5 7.67 4.09 -82.72
C PRO A 5 6.71 3.56 -81.65
N ARG A 6 6.86 2.26 -81.35
CA ARG A 6 6.31 1.64 -80.14
C ARG A 6 6.84 2.35 -78.90
N GLU A 7 5.90 2.63 -77.99
CA GLU A 7 6.13 3.12 -76.63
C GLU A 7 7.22 2.33 -75.90
N GLY A 8 8.18 3.04 -75.32
CA GLY A 8 9.03 2.53 -74.25
C GLY A 8 8.34 2.75 -72.89
N PRO A 9 8.42 1.80 -71.94
CA PRO A 9 7.64 1.87 -70.72
C PRO A 9 8.20 2.91 -69.74
N ALA A 10 7.29 3.69 -69.16
CA ALA A 10 7.50 4.54 -68.00
C ALA A 10 7.89 3.71 -66.76
N ALA A 11 9.18 3.38 -66.63
CA ALA A 11 9.67 2.48 -65.57
C ALA A 11 10.71 3.13 -64.62
N SER A 12 10.97 4.43 -64.67
CA SER A 12 12.05 5.05 -63.88
C SER A 12 11.63 5.99 -62.74
N GLU A 13 10.38 6.47 -62.67
CA GLU A 13 9.97 7.39 -61.58
C GLU A 13 9.44 6.68 -60.33
N SER A 14 8.77 5.53 -60.47
CA SER A 14 8.18 4.79 -59.34
C SER A 14 9.24 4.12 -58.46
N GLY A 15 10.24 3.47 -59.07
CA GLY A 15 11.32 2.76 -58.35
C GLY A 15 12.24 3.67 -57.54
N LEU A 16 12.53 4.88 -58.04
CA LEU A 16 13.34 5.88 -57.35
C LEU A 16 12.60 6.54 -56.17
N SER A 17 11.27 6.69 -56.26
CA SER A 17 10.46 7.19 -55.15
C SER A 17 10.44 6.21 -53.98
N LEU A 18 10.29 4.91 -54.27
CA LEU A 18 10.31 3.83 -53.29
C LEU A 18 11.67 3.78 -52.56
N TRP A 19 12.77 3.91 -53.30
CA TRP A 19 14.12 3.86 -52.75
C TRP A 19 14.43 5.01 -51.77
N VAL A 20 13.96 6.24 -52.04
CA VAL A 20 14.13 7.39 -51.14
C VAL A 20 13.28 7.26 -49.88
N TRP A 21 12.03 6.79 -50.00
CA TRP A 21 11.19 6.49 -48.83
C TRP A 21 11.75 5.34 -48.00
N SER A 22 12.36 4.33 -48.64
CA SER A 22 13.08 3.26 -47.95
C SER A 22 14.32 3.77 -47.21
N LEU A 23 15.10 4.69 -47.78
CA LEU A 23 16.25 5.31 -47.10
C LEU A 23 15.83 6.21 -45.93
N LEU A 24 14.75 6.97 -46.07
CA LEU A 24 14.18 7.78 -44.99
C LEU A 24 13.62 6.90 -43.87
N GLY A 25 12.97 5.79 -44.21
CA GLY A 25 12.52 4.78 -43.26
C GLY A 25 13.69 4.06 -42.58
N LEU A 26 14.74 3.72 -43.32
CA LEU A 26 15.96 3.11 -42.79
C LEU A 26 16.68 4.07 -41.82
N PHE A 27 16.78 5.35 -42.16
CA PHE A 27 17.37 6.36 -41.28
C PHE A 27 16.53 6.58 -40.01
N ALA A 28 15.20 6.62 -40.15
CA ALA A 28 14.26 6.71 -39.04
C ALA A 28 14.25 5.46 -38.14
N ALA A 29 14.65 4.29 -38.65
CA ALA A 29 14.77 3.05 -37.88
C ALA A 29 16.17 2.86 -37.25
N CYS A 30 17.24 3.23 -37.97
CA CYS A 30 18.62 3.03 -37.52
C CYS A 30 19.04 3.99 -36.41
N VAL A 31 18.54 5.23 -36.39
CA VAL A 31 18.89 6.20 -35.34
C VAL A 31 18.34 5.79 -33.96
N PRO A 32 17.06 5.38 -33.82
CA PRO A 32 16.57 4.76 -32.58
C PRO A 32 17.30 3.47 -32.20
N GLY A 33 17.61 2.61 -33.18
CA GLY A 33 18.33 1.36 -32.94
C GLY A 33 19.74 1.59 -32.40
N ALA A 34 20.47 2.58 -32.92
CA ALA A 34 21.78 2.96 -32.43
C ALA A 34 21.72 3.58 -31.01
N LEU A 35 20.71 4.40 -30.73
CA LEU A 35 20.46 4.96 -29.39
C LEU A 35 20.19 3.87 -28.35
N LEU A 36 19.37 2.87 -28.69
CA LEU A 36 19.08 1.72 -27.82
C LEU A 36 20.33 0.86 -27.56
N VAL A 37 21.22 0.69 -28.54
CA VAL A 37 22.49 -0.05 -28.35
C VAL A 37 23.45 0.71 -27.44
N VAL A 38 23.54 2.04 -27.57
CA VAL A 38 24.38 2.89 -26.71
C VAL A 38 23.89 2.88 -25.25
N GLU A 39 22.57 2.92 -25.04
CA GLU A 39 21.95 2.79 -23.70
C GLU A 39 22.21 1.40 -23.09
N LYS A 40 22.19 0.34 -23.90
CA LYS A 40 22.47 -1.05 -23.47
C LYS A 40 23.95 -1.29 -23.12
N SER A 41 24.88 -0.49 -23.64
CA SER A 41 26.32 -0.59 -23.36
C SER A 41 26.79 0.09 -22.07
N GLY A 42 25.89 0.51 -21.18
CA GLY A 42 26.21 0.67 -19.76
C GLY A 42 26.70 2.05 -19.31
N SER A 43 26.52 3.10 -20.10
CA SER A 43 26.72 4.47 -19.64
C SER A 43 25.37 5.13 -19.39
N ALA A 44 25.06 5.36 -18.11
CA ALA A 44 24.01 6.26 -17.67
C ALA A 44 24.31 7.68 -18.19
N LEU A 45 23.97 7.93 -19.45
CA LEU A 45 24.04 9.26 -20.06
C LEU A 45 23.05 10.14 -19.30
N SER A 46 23.55 11.24 -18.73
CA SER A 46 22.69 12.24 -18.10
C SER A 46 21.64 12.75 -19.13
N PRO A 47 20.53 13.38 -18.69
CA PRO A 47 19.49 13.83 -19.61
C PRO A 47 20.01 14.77 -20.71
N ALA A 48 21.08 15.52 -20.43
CA ALA A 48 21.67 16.50 -21.34
C ALA A 48 22.27 15.90 -22.63
N PRO A 49 23.18 14.91 -22.61
CA PRO A 49 23.68 14.27 -23.81
C PRO A 49 22.59 13.52 -24.60
N LEU A 50 21.59 12.91 -23.94
CA LEU A 50 20.46 12.29 -24.64
C LEU A 50 19.66 13.33 -25.44
N VAL A 51 19.36 14.48 -24.83
CA VAL A 51 18.70 15.61 -25.50
C VAL A 51 19.55 16.14 -26.65
N LEU A 52 20.87 16.24 -26.48
CA LEU A 52 21.79 16.66 -27.56
C LEU A 52 21.82 15.67 -28.73
N VAL A 53 21.80 14.35 -28.48
CA VAL A 53 21.73 13.36 -29.56
C VAL A 53 20.38 13.42 -30.27
N ILE A 54 19.28 13.59 -29.54
CA ILE A 54 17.94 13.77 -30.14
C ILE A 54 17.89 15.05 -30.98
N LEU A 55 18.47 16.16 -30.49
CA LEU A 55 18.54 17.42 -31.23
C LEU A 55 19.44 17.31 -32.47
N ALA A 56 20.56 16.61 -32.38
CA ALA A 56 21.45 16.37 -33.51
C ALA A 56 20.78 15.46 -34.57
N ALA A 57 20.06 14.44 -34.13
CA ALA A 57 19.25 13.58 -34.99
C ALA A 57 18.11 14.37 -35.67
N LEU A 58 17.42 15.23 -34.91
CA LEU A 58 16.38 16.12 -35.43
C LEU A 58 16.96 17.09 -36.47
N ALA A 59 18.11 17.70 -36.18
CA ALA A 59 18.78 18.61 -37.11
C ALA A 59 19.21 17.89 -38.40
N GLY A 60 19.82 16.70 -38.28
CA GLY A 60 20.18 15.87 -39.43
C GLY A 60 18.97 15.45 -40.27
N TYR A 61 17.88 15.06 -39.61
CA TYR A 61 16.61 14.70 -40.25
C TYR A 61 15.98 15.90 -40.99
N LEU A 62 15.96 17.09 -40.37
CA LEU A 62 15.45 18.31 -40.96
C LEU A 62 16.24 18.73 -42.21
N VAL A 63 17.57 18.58 -42.18
CA VAL A 63 18.43 18.86 -43.33
C VAL A 63 18.15 17.88 -44.46
N ALA A 64 18.05 16.58 -44.18
CA ALA A 64 17.73 15.57 -45.17
C ALA A 64 16.36 15.81 -45.83
N VAL A 65 15.33 16.12 -45.04
CA VAL A 65 13.99 16.44 -45.55
C VAL A 65 14.00 17.71 -46.40
N ARG A 66 14.76 18.76 -46.00
CA ARG A 66 14.91 19.99 -46.79
C ARG A 66 15.56 19.75 -48.15
N VAL A 67 16.61 18.92 -48.20
CA VAL A 67 17.28 18.57 -49.46
C VAL A 67 16.31 17.83 -50.38
N VAL A 68 15.57 16.84 -49.87
CA VAL A 68 14.56 16.10 -50.65
C VAL A 68 13.47 17.03 -51.19
N ILE A 69 12.97 17.97 -50.38
CA ILE A 69 11.95 18.93 -50.80
C ILE A 69 12.48 19.89 -51.86
N ARG A 70 13.72 20.38 -51.69
CA ARG A 70 14.36 21.31 -52.64
C ARG A 70 14.59 20.64 -53.98
N ASP A 71 15.17 19.45 -53.99
CA ASP A 71 15.64 18.80 -55.22
C ASP A 71 14.53 18.11 -56.00
N ARG A 72 13.50 17.58 -55.32
CA ARG A 72 12.44 16.78 -55.96
C ARG A 72 11.05 17.44 -55.98
N PHE A 73 10.78 18.37 -55.05
CA PHE A 73 9.47 19.00 -54.90
C PHE A 73 9.50 20.53 -55.04
N GLY A 74 10.65 21.12 -55.42
CA GLY A 74 10.82 22.57 -55.55
C GLY A 74 9.84 23.21 -56.53
N GLN A 75 9.52 22.52 -57.63
CA GLN A 75 8.58 22.97 -58.66
C GLN A 75 7.12 22.51 -58.43
N ARG A 76 6.85 21.73 -57.37
CA ARG A 76 5.50 21.20 -57.07
C ARG A 76 4.66 22.19 -56.23
N PRO A 77 3.32 22.12 -56.31
CA PRO A 77 2.41 23.01 -55.58
C PRO A 77 2.61 22.91 -54.06
N ARG A 78 2.36 24.01 -53.34
CA ARG A 78 2.57 24.16 -51.88
C ARG A 78 1.96 23.02 -51.05
N ARG A 79 0.80 22.49 -51.47
CA ARG A 79 0.10 21.38 -50.80
C ARG A 79 0.91 20.07 -50.81
N ALA A 80 1.62 19.77 -51.90
CA ALA A 80 2.45 18.57 -52.00
C ALA A 80 3.68 18.64 -51.09
N ARG A 81 4.29 19.84 -50.96
CA ARG A 81 5.40 20.09 -50.04
C ARG A 81 4.99 19.97 -48.57
N LEU A 82 3.79 20.43 -48.23
CA LEU A 82 3.20 20.28 -46.89
C LEU A 82 2.93 18.81 -46.53
N LEU A 83 2.44 18.01 -47.47
CA LEU A 83 2.18 16.58 -47.28
C LEU A 83 3.46 15.80 -46.96
N VAL A 84 4.56 16.09 -47.66
CA VAL A 84 5.86 15.46 -47.39
C VAL A 84 6.37 15.84 -45.98
N TRP A 85 6.21 17.09 -45.57
CA TRP A 85 6.53 17.52 -44.20
C TRP A 85 5.68 16.81 -43.14
N ALA A 86 4.38 16.63 -43.39
CA ALA A 86 3.49 15.94 -42.46
C ALA A 86 3.85 14.46 -42.30
N VAL A 87 4.15 13.77 -43.40
CA VAL A 87 4.57 12.36 -43.37
C VAL A 87 5.94 12.20 -42.69
N ALA A 88 6.89 13.10 -42.98
CA ALA A 88 8.19 13.10 -42.33
C ALA A 88 8.09 13.37 -40.82
N ALA A 89 7.27 14.34 -40.41
CA ALA A 89 6.99 14.59 -39.00
C ALA A 89 6.33 13.38 -38.33
N GLY A 90 5.38 12.73 -39.00
CA GLY A 90 4.73 11.51 -38.52
C GLY A 90 5.70 10.34 -38.32
N LEU A 91 6.63 10.13 -39.26
CA LEU A 91 7.68 9.11 -39.15
C LEU A 91 8.65 9.41 -38.01
N PHE A 92 9.07 10.67 -37.86
CA PHE A 92 9.92 11.09 -36.75
C PHE A 92 9.23 10.87 -35.40
N LEU A 93 8.00 11.36 -35.24
CA LEU A 93 7.21 11.18 -34.02
C LEU A 93 6.94 9.69 -33.72
N GLY A 94 6.65 8.88 -34.74
CA GLY A 94 6.49 7.44 -34.61
C GLY A 94 7.78 6.75 -34.12
N SER A 95 8.93 7.13 -34.68
CA SER A 95 10.23 6.59 -34.25
C SER A 95 10.59 6.97 -32.81
N VAL A 96 10.27 8.20 -32.38
CA VAL A 96 10.44 8.66 -31.00
C VAL A 96 9.51 7.89 -30.06
N ALA A 97 8.24 7.70 -30.45
CA ALA A 97 7.28 6.93 -29.65
C ALA A 97 7.72 5.46 -29.46
N VAL A 98 8.27 4.82 -30.50
CA VAL A 98 8.87 3.48 -30.41
C VAL A 98 10.06 3.46 -29.46
N LEU A 99 10.91 4.48 -29.48
CA LEU A 99 12.07 4.59 -28.59
C LEU A 99 11.66 4.68 -27.11
N PHE A 100 10.57 5.39 -26.80
CA PHE A 100 10.02 5.44 -25.44
C PHE A 100 9.27 4.17 -25.04
N ALA A 101 8.61 3.48 -25.98
CA ALA A 101 7.88 2.25 -25.71
C ALA A 101 8.78 1.02 -25.53
N PHE A 102 9.98 1.00 -26.13
CA PHE A 102 10.93 -0.12 -26.09
C PHE A 102 12.07 0.04 -25.09
N ARG A 103 11.95 0.95 -24.11
CA ARG A 103 12.87 0.91 -22.97
C ARG A 103 12.78 -0.48 -22.33
N PRO A 104 13.87 -1.27 -22.30
CA PRO A 104 13.83 -2.57 -21.68
C PRO A 104 13.37 -2.41 -20.23
N PRO A 105 12.49 -3.29 -19.71
CA PRO A 105 12.09 -3.21 -18.32
C PRO A 105 13.36 -3.22 -17.45
N PRO A 106 13.40 -2.43 -16.36
CA PRO A 106 14.52 -2.48 -15.43
C PRO A 106 14.74 -3.95 -15.00
N PRO A 107 16.00 -4.35 -14.73
CA PRO A 107 16.27 -5.71 -14.25
C PRO A 107 15.39 -5.99 -13.02
N PRO A 108 14.83 -7.20 -12.89
CA PRO A 108 13.96 -7.53 -11.77
C PRO A 108 14.72 -7.31 -10.46
N LEU A 109 14.08 -6.62 -9.52
CA LEU A 109 14.64 -6.41 -8.19
C LEU A 109 14.95 -7.76 -7.56
N THR A 110 16.09 -7.85 -6.90
CA THR A 110 16.38 -9.07 -6.16
C THR A 110 15.46 -9.11 -4.94
N ARG A 111 14.72 -10.22 -4.80
CA ARG A 111 13.82 -10.42 -3.67
C ARG A 111 14.57 -10.74 -2.39
N MET A 112 14.02 -10.27 -1.29
CA MET A 112 14.38 -10.67 0.05
C MET A 112 13.54 -11.89 0.44
N SER A 113 14.04 -12.71 1.36
CA SER A 113 13.39 -13.99 1.71
C SER A 113 13.47 -14.31 3.20
N GLY A 114 13.91 -13.34 4.01
CA GLY A 114 13.98 -13.47 5.46
C GLY A 114 12.65 -13.09 6.11
N ALA A 115 12.53 -13.40 7.40
CA ALA A 115 11.48 -12.82 8.22
C ALA A 115 12.05 -11.53 8.82
N ARG A 116 11.33 -10.40 8.76
CA ARG A 116 11.84 -9.08 9.20
C ARG A 116 12.85 -8.48 8.22
N ASP A 117 12.51 -8.52 6.94
CA ASP A 117 13.33 -7.96 5.87
C ASP A 117 13.26 -6.42 5.81
N VAL A 118 14.43 -5.79 5.73
CA VAL A 118 14.58 -4.33 5.66
C VAL A 118 15.30 -3.90 4.38
N ALA A 119 14.60 -3.11 3.56
CA ALA A 119 15.19 -2.46 2.41
C ALA A 119 15.65 -1.04 2.77
N VAL A 120 16.87 -0.68 2.39
CA VAL A 120 17.37 0.70 2.44
C VAL A 120 17.36 1.25 1.02
N VAL A 121 16.55 2.27 0.76
CA VAL A 121 16.37 2.87 -0.59
C VAL A 121 17.14 4.18 -0.77
N GLY A 122 18.04 4.47 0.17
CA GLY A 122 18.93 5.62 0.13
C GLY A 122 18.37 6.88 0.79
N PHE A 123 19.12 7.97 0.64
CA PHE A 123 18.78 9.30 1.12
C PHE A 123 18.65 10.27 -0.06
N ALA A 124 17.71 11.22 0.02
CA ALA A 124 17.50 12.23 -1.01
C ALA A 124 17.66 13.65 -0.45
N GLY A 125 18.12 14.60 -1.27
CA GLY A 125 18.13 16.03 -0.93
C GLY A 125 17.21 16.82 -1.86
N HIS A 126 16.58 17.88 -1.32
CA HIS A 126 15.58 18.70 -2.06
C HIS A 126 16.14 19.31 -3.36
N ASP A 127 17.41 19.73 -3.38
CA ASP A 127 18.03 20.43 -4.51
C ASP A 127 19.10 19.62 -5.26
N GLY A 128 19.09 18.28 -5.11
CA GLY A 128 20.18 17.43 -5.60
C GLY A 128 21.52 17.69 -4.90
N ARG A 129 21.48 18.41 -3.78
CA ARG A 129 22.57 18.53 -2.79
C ARG A 129 22.10 17.85 -1.51
N PRO A 130 22.95 17.05 -0.85
CA PRO A 130 24.36 16.70 -1.17
C PRO A 130 24.50 15.87 -2.45
N ASP A 131 25.74 15.69 -2.92
CA ASP A 131 26.03 14.81 -4.06
C ASP A 131 25.44 13.40 -3.80
N LYS A 132 24.72 12.88 -4.81
CA LYS A 132 24.12 11.54 -4.79
C LYS A 132 25.12 10.46 -4.41
N ARG A 133 26.39 10.58 -4.82
CA ARG A 133 27.43 9.61 -4.45
C ARG A 133 27.69 9.59 -2.94
N VAL A 134 27.76 10.77 -2.32
CA VAL A 134 27.96 10.89 -0.88
C VAL A 134 26.77 10.31 -0.12
N LEU A 135 25.54 10.55 -0.59
CA LEU A 135 24.34 9.98 0.01
C LEU A 135 24.29 8.46 -0.13
N ALA A 136 24.70 7.93 -1.28
CA ALA A 136 24.79 6.49 -1.52
C ALA A 136 25.83 5.82 -0.61
N ASP A 137 27.02 6.42 -0.44
CA ASP A 137 28.06 5.89 0.45
C ASP A 137 27.57 5.83 1.91
N VAL A 138 26.88 6.88 2.37
CA VAL A 138 26.30 6.91 3.72
C VAL A 138 25.18 5.87 3.88
N ALA A 139 24.35 5.68 2.85
CA ALA A 139 23.29 4.67 2.85
C ALA A 139 23.86 3.23 2.86
N ALA A 140 24.91 2.97 2.10
CA ALA A 140 25.59 1.66 2.06
C ALA A 140 26.22 1.32 3.42
N ASP A 141 26.96 2.27 4.02
CA ASP A 141 27.54 2.12 5.36
C ASP A 141 26.46 1.86 6.42
N PHE A 142 25.36 2.61 6.35
CA PHE A 142 24.23 2.47 7.25
C PHE A 142 23.56 1.11 7.10
N THR A 143 23.36 0.64 5.86
CA THR A 143 22.84 -0.70 5.56
C THR A 143 23.72 -1.78 6.17
N HIS A 144 25.05 -1.67 5.99
CA HIS A 144 26.00 -2.62 6.56
C HIS A 144 25.95 -2.63 8.10
N ALA A 145 25.88 -1.46 8.73
CA ALA A 145 25.75 -1.33 10.18
C ALA A 145 24.41 -1.88 10.72
N MET A 146 23.35 -1.82 9.91
CA MET A 146 22.03 -2.35 10.21
C MET A 146 21.97 -3.87 10.08
N ALA A 147 22.59 -4.43 9.04
CA ALA A 147 22.72 -5.88 8.85
C ALA A 147 23.38 -6.57 10.06
N GLY A 148 24.32 -5.90 10.73
CA GLY A 148 24.96 -6.42 11.95
C GLY A 148 24.14 -6.32 13.24
N ARG A 149 22.99 -5.63 13.22
CA ARG A 149 22.18 -5.33 14.42
C ARG A 149 20.74 -5.82 14.35
N ILE A 150 20.17 -5.92 13.15
CA ILE A 150 18.87 -6.56 12.96
C ILE A 150 19.05 -8.08 13.18
N PRO A 151 18.11 -8.75 13.87
CA PRO A 151 18.22 -10.18 14.15
C PRO A 151 18.53 -11.00 12.91
N THR A 152 19.35 -12.04 13.05
CA THR A 152 19.83 -12.90 11.95
C THR A 152 18.74 -13.61 11.14
N ALA A 153 17.49 -13.62 11.62
CA ALA A 153 16.34 -14.16 10.90
C ALA A 153 15.87 -13.27 9.74
N GLY A 154 16.28 -11.99 9.71
CA GLY A 154 15.95 -11.03 8.65
C GLY A 154 17.14 -10.68 7.77
N ALA A 155 16.87 -10.29 6.53
CA ALA A 155 17.86 -9.71 5.64
C ALA A 155 17.78 -8.18 5.69
N VAL A 156 18.92 -7.52 5.53
CA VAL A 156 19.00 -6.08 5.31
C VAL A 156 19.71 -5.86 3.98
N ARG A 157 19.10 -5.09 3.08
CA ARG A 157 19.64 -4.88 1.74
C ARG A 157 19.59 -3.42 1.31
N ASP A 158 20.66 -3.00 0.64
CA ASP A 158 20.76 -1.70 -0.01
C ASP A 158 20.19 -1.77 -1.43
N TYR A 159 19.30 -0.83 -1.76
CA TYR A 159 18.68 -0.63 -3.07
C TYR A 159 18.92 0.79 -3.61
N THR A 160 19.80 1.59 -3.00
CA THR A 160 20.05 3.02 -3.33
C THR A 160 20.44 3.24 -4.81
N GLY A 161 20.97 2.23 -5.49
CA GLY A 161 21.29 2.25 -6.93
C GLY A 161 20.35 1.43 -7.82
N GLU A 162 19.41 0.68 -7.25
CA GLU A 162 18.49 -0.21 -7.97
C GLU A 162 17.10 0.43 -8.16
N VAL A 163 16.66 1.27 -7.21
CA VAL A 163 15.36 1.95 -7.23
C VAL A 163 15.50 3.44 -6.99
N SER A 164 14.60 4.25 -7.57
CA SER A 164 14.54 5.69 -7.35
C SER A 164 13.12 6.08 -6.95
N LEU A 165 12.85 6.14 -5.65
CA LEU A 165 11.57 6.62 -5.12
C LEU A 165 11.55 8.17 -5.05
N PRO A 166 10.37 8.81 -5.15
CA PRO A 166 10.22 10.27 -5.08
C PRO A 166 10.28 10.76 -3.63
N LEU A 167 11.41 10.52 -2.96
CA LEU A 167 11.62 10.74 -1.53
C LEU A 167 11.49 12.22 -1.11
N THR A 168 11.57 13.17 -2.05
CA THR A 168 11.29 14.59 -1.78
C THR A 168 9.86 14.83 -1.30
N GLN A 169 8.91 13.95 -1.67
CA GLN A 169 7.52 14.01 -1.22
C GLN A 169 7.32 13.60 0.24
N LEU A 170 8.37 13.15 0.95
CA LEU A 170 8.26 12.75 2.35
C LEU A 170 7.71 13.86 3.25
N GLU A 171 8.05 15.13 2.95
CA GLU A 171 7.59 16.32 3.68
C GLU A 171 6.30 16.93 3.11
N GLU A 172 5.84 16.46 1.95
CA GLU A 172 4.64 16.98 1.31
C GLU A 172 3.37 16.45 1.98
N ALA A 173 2.34 17.29 2.06
CA ALA A 173 1.04 16.89 2.59
C ALA A 173 0.33 15.85 1.69
N HIS A 174 0.65 15.84 0.40
CA HIS A 174 0.13 14.92 -0.60
C HIS A 174 1.28 14.10 -1.17
N ARG A 175 1.27 12.79 -0.92
CA ARG A 175 2.38 11.89 -1.24
C ARG A 175 1.94 10.61 -1.95
N ASP A 176 0.88 10.73 -2.75
CA ASP A 176 0.24 9.57 -3.40
C ASP A 176 1.22 8.81 -4.30
N ALA A 177 2.09 9.51 -5.04
CA ALA A 177 3.09 8.87 -5.90
C ALA A 177 4.15 8.14 -5.07
N LEU A 178 4.66 8.76 -4.01
CA LEU A 178 5.61 8.11 -3.09
C LEU A 178 5.01 6.85 -2.45
N GLU A 179 3.79 6.92 -1.91
CA GLU A 179 3.14 5.77 -1.26
C GLU A 179 2.90 4.63 -2.26
N HIS A 180 2.44 4.95 -3.47
CA HIS A 180 2.17 3.97 -4.53
C HIS A 180 3.44 3.30 -5.07
N GLU A 181 4.50 4.07 -5.31
CA GLU A 181 5.77 3.51 -5.77
C GLU A 181 6.47 2.71 -4.68
N THR A 182 6.37 3.15 -3.42
CA THR A 182 6.94 2.42 -2.27
C THR A 182 6.22 1.11 -2.03
N SER A 183 4.88 1.07 -2.09
CA SER A 183 4.14 -0.18 -1.89
C SER A 183 4.50 -1.20 -2.96
N ARG A 184 4.54 -0.79 -4.23
CA ARG A 184 4.99 -1.65 -5.34
C ARG A 184 6.40 -2.15 -5.11
N PHE A 185 7.33 -1.28 -4.72
CA PHE A 185 8.70 -1.67 -4.41
C PHE A 185 8.76 -2.70 -3.27
N ALA A 186 8.01 -2.49 -2.19
CA ALA A 186 7.97 -3.39 -1.05
C ALA A 186 7.36 -4.76 -1.40
N ASP A 187 6.44 -4.81 -2.36
CA ASP A 187 5.87 -6.05 -2.90
C ASP A 187 6.83 -6.76 -3.88
N GLU A 188 7.57 -6.02 -4.70
CA GLU A 188 8.53 -6.58 -5.65
C GLU A 188 9.80 -7.09 -4.98
N SER A 189 10.24 -6.43 -3.90
CA SER A 189 11.43 -6.78 -3.11
C SER A 189 11.14 -7.71 -1.94
N ASP A 190 9.86 -7.93 -1.60
CA ASP A 190 9.42 -8.61 -0.37
C ASP A 190 9.86 -7.92 0.94
N ALA A 191 10.30 -6.66 0.91
CA ALA A 191 10.67 -5.90 2.11
C ALA A 191 9.48 -5.62 3.06
N GLU A 192 9.63 -5.97 4.34
CA GLU A 192 8.62 -5.68 5.38
C GLU A 192 8.66 -4.21 5.82
N ILE A 193 9.87 -3.66 5.90
CA ILE A 193 10.16 -2.27 6.25
C ILE A 193 11.06 -1.66 5.17
N VAL A 194 10.76 -0.43 4.78
CA VAL A 194 11.66 0.36 3.92
C VAL A 194 12.21 1.53 4.72
N VAL A 195 13.52 1.72 4.73
CA VAL A 195 14.21 2.81 5.43
C VAL A 195 14.80 3.77 4.42
N SER A 196 14.61 5.06 4.68
CA SER A 196 15.15 6.13 3.87
C SER A 196 15.41 7.38 4.72
N GLY A 197 15.57 8.52 4.09
CA GLY A 197 15.65 9.81 4.75
C GLY A 197 15.77 10.96 3.76
N LEU A 198 15.39 12.13 4.25
CA LEU A 198 15.40 13.37 3.50
C LEU A 198 16.42 14.33 4.10
N VAL A 199 17.25 14.89 3.24
CA VAL A 199 18.21 15.91 3.57
C VAL A 199 17.60 17.27 3.28
N ALA A 200 17.55 18.11 4.31
CA ALA A 200 17.08 19.48 4.22
C ALA A 200 18.17 20.41 4.73
N THR A 201 18.33 21.56 4.06
CA THR A 201 19.16 22.66 4.56
C THR A 201 18.24 23.82 4.88
N ASP A 202 18.29 24.30 6.11
CA ASP A 202 17.46 25.42 6.54
C ASP A 202 18.00 26.77 5.99
N PRO A 203 17.23 27.87 6.13
CA PRO A 203 17.68 29.19 5.68
C PRO A 203 18.93 29.71 6.41
N ALA A 204 19.26 29.17 7.58
CA ALA A 204 20.49 29.49 8.32
C ALA A 204 21.72 28.72 7.79
N GLY A 205 21.54 27.87 6.78
CA GLY A 205 22.58 27.04 6.20
C GLY A 205 22.87 25.77 7.00
N GLN A 206 22.04 25.44 7.99
CA GLN A 206 22.18 24.25 8.79
C GLN A 206 21.55 23.06 8.05
N THR A 207 22.34 22.04 7.81
CA THR A 207 21.87 20.82 7.15
C THR A 207 21.44 19.77 8.16
N THR A 208 20.34 19.10 7.88
CA THR A 208 19.80 18.00 8.68
C THR A 208 19.48 16.79 7.80
N LEU A 209 19.59 15.59 8.36
CA LEU A 209 19.02 14.37 7.79
C LEU A 209 17.80 13.98 8.62
N ARG A 210 16.64 13.90 8.00
CA ARG A 210 15.42 13.37 8.60
C ARG A 210 15.25 11.93 8.15
N PRO A 211 15.53 10.94 9.01
CA PRO A 211 15.31 9.55 8.64
C PRO A 211 13.80 9.27 8.50
N ALA A 212 13.45 8.29 7.68
CA ALA A 212 12.08 7.90 7.41
C ALA A 212 11.95 6.38 7.39
N VAL A 213 10.83 5.87 7.92
CA VAL A 213 10.50 4.45 7.95
C VAL A 213 9.15 4.25 7.29
N TYR A 214 9.10 3.37 6.30
CA TYR A 214 7.88 2.85 5.71
C TYR A 214 7.54 1.50 6.32
N VAL A 215 6.27 1.31 6.69
CA VAL A 215 5.74 0.02 7.13
C VAL A 215 4.83 -0.54 6.04
N ARG A 216 5.08 -1.77 5.58
CA ARG A 216 4.22 -2.45 4.59
C ARG A 216 2.89 -2.87 5.20
N ALA A 217 1.83 -2.90 4.40
CA ALA A 217 0.46 -3.12 4.87
C ALA A 217 0.22 -4.49 5.53
N ASP A 218 0.85 -5.54 5.04
CA ASP A 218 0.72 -6.91 5.57
C ASP A 218 1.46 -7.12 6.91
N GLN A 219 2.29 -6.15 7.34
CA GLN A 219 2.92 -6.17 8.66
C GLN A 219 1.90 -5.87 9.77
N VAL A 220 0.74 -5.32 9.40
CA VAL A 220 -0.38 -5.06 10.30
C VAL A 220 -1.68 -5.59 9.68
N PRO A 221 -1.88 -6.92 9.67
CA PRO A 221 -2.98 -7.54 8.92
C PRO A 221 -4.38 -7.08 9.36
N ASP A 222 -4.55 -6.64 10.61
CA ASP A 222 -5.81 -6.13 11.16
C ASP A 222 -6.00 -4.61 10.99
N ALA A 223 -4.96 -3.88 10.59
CA ALA A 223 -4.97 -2.44 10.32
C ALA A 223 -4.06 -2.04 9.14
N PRO A 224 -4.31 -2.55 7.91
CA PRO A 224 -3.49 -2.24 6.73
C PRO A 224 -3.45 -0.75 6.38
N GLU A 225 -4.40 0.06 6.87
CA GLU A 225 -4.40 1.52 6.78
C GLU A 225 -3.18 2.20 7.45
N LEU A 226 -2.48 1.48 8.34
CA LEU A 226 -1.25 1.96 8.98
C LEU A 226 -0.06 1.99 8.04
N ALA A 227 -0.15 1.31 6.88
CA ALA A 227 0.89 1.34 5.86
C ALA A 227 1.18 2.77 5.43
N SER A 228 2.43 3.20 5.61
CA SER A 228 2.86 4.55 5.27
C SER A 228 4.32 4.82 5.57
N TRP A 229 4.80 5.96 5.08
CA TRP A 229 6.01 6.63 5.55
C TRP A 229 5.80 7.44 6.84
N PHE A 230 6.73 7.30 7.77
CA PHE A 230 6.80 8.04 9.02
C PHE A 230 8.17 8.71 9.16
N LEU A 231 8.16 10.03 9.36
CA LEU A 231 9.38 10.83 9.47
C LEU A 231 9.87 10.91 10.92
N GLY A 232 11.16 10.66 11.10
CA GLY A 232 11.87 10.81 12.36
C GLY A 232 12.29 12.25 12.65
N ALA A 233 12.89 12.41 13.82
CA ALA A 233 13.48 13.67 14.25
C ALA A 233 14.68 14.04 13.35
N PRO A 234 14.88 15.34 13.04
CA PRO A 234 16.02 15.78 12.25
C PRO A 234 17.34 15.53 12.99
N ILE A 235 18.28 14.86 12.33
CA ILE A 235 19.65 14.67 12.81
C ILE A 235 20.49 15.83 12.27
N LEU A 236 21.03 16.62 13.20
CA LEU A 236 21.87 17.77 12.87
C LEU A 236 23.20 17.36 12.25
N MET A 237 23.60 18.04 11.18
CA MET A 237 24.94 17.90 10.61
C MET A 237 25.77 19.17 10.82
N ALA A 238 26.32 19.29 12.02
CA ALA A 238 27.06 20.49 12.45
C ALA A 238 28.25 20.88 11.55
N ARG A 239 28.86 19.93 10.83
CA ARG A 239 30.04 20.16 9.97
C ARG A 239 29.78 19.96 8.47
N GLY A 240 28.51 19.84 8.08
CA GLY A 240 28.08 19.62 6.69
C GLY A 240 28.44 18.24 6.13
N TRP A 241 27.91 17.94 4.93
CA TRP A 241 28.07 16.64 4.26
C TRP A 241 29.44 16.41 3.63
N GLU A 242 30.14 17.48 3.27
CA GLU A 242 31.47 17.40 2.64
C GLU A 242 32.58 17.01 3.64
N SER A 243 32.34 17.22 4.94
CA SER A 243 33.28 16.86 6.00
C SER A 243 33.24 15.37 6.32
N ALA A 244 34.39 14.68 6.25
CA ALA A 244 34.52 13.29 6.68
C ALA A 244 34.12 13.09 8.16
N GLN A 245 34.44 14.07 9.02
CA GLN A 245 34.06 14.04 10.43
C GLN A 245 32.54 14.26 10.61
N GLY A 246 31.93 15.14 9.81
CA GLY A 246 30.47 15.29 9.77
C GLY A 246 29.76 13.99 9.37
N ARG A 247 30.25 13.31 8.33
CA ARG A 247 29.75 12.00 7.90
C ARG A 247 29.96 10.90 8.94
N ALA A 248 31.10 10.90 9.66
CA ALA A 248 31.34 9.95 10.75
C ALA A 248 30.40 10.16 11.95
N GLN A 249 30.09 11.41 12.28
CA GLN A 249 29.13 11.74 13.33
C GLN A 249 27.72 11.31 12.94
N LEU A 250 27.29 11.62 11.70
CA LEU A 250 25.99 11.20 11.18
C LEU A 250 25.85 9.67 11.21
N ARG A 251 26.86 8.94 10.74
CA ARG A 251 26.86 7.47 10.76
C ARG A 251 26.74 6.93 12.18
N THR A 252 27.47 7.50 13.13
CA THR A 252 27.37 7.13 14.55
C THR A 252 25.94 7.34 15.09
N GLU A 253 25.32 8.48 14.76
CA GLU A 253 23.98 8.80 15.23
C GLU A 253 22.90 7.92 14.60
N LEU A 254 22.93 7.73 13.28
CA LEU A 254 22.06 6.77 12.59
C LEU A 254 22.22 5.35 13.16
N THR A 255 23.46 4.96 13.41
CA THR A 255 23.79 3.63 13.94
C THR A 255 23.23 3.42 15.36
N ARG A 256 23.29 4.46 16.20
CA ARG A 256 22.72 4.44 17.56
C ARG A 256 21.22 4.19 17.54
N GLN A 257 20.54 4.68 16.50
CA GLN A 257 19.09 4.61 16.36
C GLN A 257 18.56 3.26 15.84
N ILE A 258 19.41 2.37 15.31
CA ILE A 258 19.02 1.06 14.74
C ILE A 258 18.36 0.14 15.79
N GLY A 259 18.80 0.21 17.05
CA GLY A 259 18.28 -0.66 18.12
C GLY A 259 16.77 -0.47 18.37
N ALA A 260 16.26 0.74 18.21
CA ALA A 260 14.84 1.02 18.34
C ALA A 260 14.03 0.41 17.19
N LEU A 261 14.57 0.42 15.97
CA LEU A 261 13.95 -0.22 14.81
C LEU A 261 13.86 -1.73 15.00
N ALA A 262 14.94 -2.38 15.44
CA ALA A 262 14.93 -3.83 15.68
C ALA A 262 13.88 -4.25 16.72
N GLN A 263 13.73 -3.50 17.82
CA GLN A 263 12.69 -3.76 18.83
C GLN A 263 11.28 -3.46 18.30
N PHE A 264 11.13 -2.42 17.48
CA PHE A 264 9.85 -2.11 16.85
C PHE A 264 9.40 -3.23 15.90
N MET A 265 10.31 -3.75 15.09
CA MET A 265 10.05 -4.90 14.22
C MET A 265 9.73 -6.17 15.02
N ASP A 266 10.37 -6.38 16.16
CA ASP A 266 10.03 -7.47 17.08
C ASP A 266 8.60 -7.34 17.63
N ALA A 267 8.16 -6.11 17.91
CA ALA A 267 6.77 -5.85 18.31
C ALA A 267 5.78 -6.10 17.16
N LEU A 268 6.09 -5.66 15.94
CA LEU A 268 5.25 -5.92 14.76
C LEU A 268 5.10 -7.42 14.51
N ASP A 269 6.21 -8.15 14.47
CA ASP A 269 6.20 -9.59 14.26
C ASP A 269 5.47 -10.32 15.40
N THR A 270 5.69 -9.90 16.65
CA THR A 270 4.95 -10.44 17.81
C THR A 270 3.44 -10.22 17.67
N TRP A 271 3.01 -9.05 17.23
CA TRP A 271 1.60 -8.74 17.00
C TRP A 271 1.03 -9.54 15.83
N ARG A 272 1.74 -9.59 14.70
CA ARG A 272 1.44 -10.43 13.52
C ARG A 272 1.45 -11.93 13.83
N ASN A 273 2.09 -12.35 14.91
CA ASN A 273 2.02 -13.72 15.40
C ASN A 273 0.99 -13.89 16.53
N GLY A 274 0.00 -12.99 16.59
CA GLY A 274 -1.18 -13.12 17.43
C GLY A 274 -0.97 -12.80 18.91
N ARG A 275 0.13 -12.15 19.29
CA ARG A 275 0.45 -11.86 20.69
C ARG A 275 0.39 -10.35 21.00
N PRO A 276 -0.76 -9.68 20.84
CA PRO A 276 -0.87 -8.23 21.01
C PRO A 276 -0.43 -7.76 22.40
N ALA A 277 -0.73 -8.50 23.46
CA ALA A 277 -0.28 -8.17 24.82
C ALA A 277 1.26 -8.14 24.95
N ARG A 278 1.96 -9.04 24.25
CA ARG A 278 3.43 -9.05 24.26
C ARG A 278 4.00 -7.92 23.39
N ALA A 279 3.36 -7.62 22.25
CA ALA A 279 3.73 -6.48 21.42
C ALA A 279 3.59 -5.16 22.20
N VAL A 280 2.48 -4.97 22.93
CA VAL A 280 2.26 -3.85 23.86
C VAL A 280 3.38 -3.75 24.89
N GLN A 281 3.83 -4.86 25.48
CA GLN A 281 4.97 -4.83 26.43
C GLN A 281 6.28 -4.35 25.78
N ILE A 282 6.59 -4.80 24.56
CA ILE A 282 7.79 -4.37 23.83
C ILE A 282 7.69 -2.87 23.50
N LEU A 283 6.55 -2.43 22.99
CA LEU A 283 6.28 -1.02 22.65
C LEU A 283 6.30 -0.11 23.87
N ASN A 284 5.83 -0.55 25.04
CA ASN A 284 5.97 0.18 26.30
C ASN A 284 7.45 0.42 26.64
N GLY A 285 8.32 -0.58 26.42
CA GLY A 285 9.76 -0.43 26.62
C GLY A 285 10.39 0.62 25.70
N LEU A 286 9.87 0.76 24.47
CA LEU A 286 10.29 1.79 23.50
C LEU A 286 9.69 3.17 23.81
N LEU A 287 8.53 3.22 24.44
CA LEU A 287 7.89 4.46 24.87
C LEU A 287 8.48 5.02 26.17
N ASP A 288 9.06 4.17 27.02
CA ASP A 288 9.64 4.52 28.32
C ASP A 288 10.70 5.64 28.21
N PRO A 289 10.43 6.84 28.76
CA PRO A 289 11.33 7.97 28.68
C PRO A 289 12.65 7.74 29.43
N THR A 290 12.70 6.81 30.39
CA THR A 290 13.92 6.48 31.14
C THR A 290 14.88 5.57 30.37
N ARG A 291 14.35 4.78 29.43
CA ARG A 291 15.12 3.91 28.53
C ARG A 291 15.52 4.62 27.24
N ARG A 292 14.81 5.69 26.90
CA ARG A 292 15.15 6.54 25.76
C ARG A 292 16.34 7.42 26.09
N SER A 293 17.46 7.13 25.43
CA SER A 293 18.56 8.08 25.30
C SER A 293 18.15 9.15 24.28
N GLY A 294 17.36 10.14 24.72
CA GLY A 294 16.95 11.30 23.93
C GLY A 294 15.75 11.09 23.00
N THR A 295 15.32 12.18 22.35
CA THR A 295 14.26 12.27 21.34
C THR A 295 14.60 11.62 19.99
N ASP A 296 15.85 11.16 19.85
CA ASP A 296 16.44 10.88 18.55
C ASP A 296 16.42 9.37 18.31
N SER A 297 15.42 8.92 17.55
CA SER A 297 15.16 7.52 17.19
C SER A 297 14.74 7.44 15.73
N LEU A 298 15.20 6.39 15.05
CA LEU A 298 14.82 6.04 13.68
C LEU A 298 13.32 5.75 13.59
N VAL A 299 12.76 5.20 14.67
CA VAL A 299 11.33 4.98 14.83
C VAL A 299 10.72 6.20 15.53
N PRO A 300 9.89 7.00 14.85
CA PRO A 300 9.32 8.22 15.41
C PRO A 300 8.39 7.93 16.59
N LEU A 301 8.30 8.87 17.54
CA LEU A 301 7.41 8.75 18.70
C LEU A 301 5.95 8.55 18.31
N ASP A 302 5.49 9.29 17.30
CA ASP A 302 4.12 9.22 16.83
C ASP A 302 3.80 7.89 16.15
N LEU A 303 4.76 7.31 15.43
CA LEU A 303 4.64 5.94 14.93
C LEU A 303 4.52 4.96 16.10
N LEU A 304 5.37 5.08 17.13
CA LEU A 304 5.31 4.17 18.28
C LEU A 304 3.98 4.26 19.02
N ARG A 305 3.45 5.47 19.22
CA ARG A 305 2.13 5.69 19.83
C ARG A 305 1.00 5.13 18.98
N LEU A 306 1.05 5.33 17.67
CA LEU A 306 0.03 4.82 16.75
C LEU A 306 -0.04 3.29 16.82
N PHE A 307 1.09 2.62 16.69
CA PHE A 307 1.16 1.16 16.72
C PHE A 307 0.89 0.59 18.12
N HIS A 308 1.34 1.27 19.18
CA HIS A 308 1.03 0.88 20.55
C HIS A 308 -0.48 0.95 20.83
N GLY A 309 -1.15 2.03 20.39
CA GLY A 309 -2.60 2.17 20.51
C GLY A 309 -3.33 1.04 19.79
N HIS A 310 -2.95 0.70 18.57
CA HIS A 310 -3.59 -0.39 17.83
C HIS A 310 -3.35 -1.77 18.47
N ALA A 311 -2.13 -2.04 18.94
CA ALA A 311 -1.84 -3.28 19.64
C ALA A 311 -2.64 -3.39 20.96
N ALA A 312 -2.87 -2.27 21.66
CA ALA A 312 -3.72 -2.23 22.84
C ALA A 312 -5.21 -2.46 22.50
N GLU A 313 -5.70 -1.93 21.37
CA GLU A 313 -7.06 -2.23 20.88
C GLU A 313 -7.22 -3.70 20.51
N ALA A 314 -6.24 -4.30 19.85
CA ALA A 314 -6.23 -5.73 19.53
C ALA A 314 -6.24 -6.59 20.80
N GLN A 315 -5.45 -6.21 21.82
CA GLN A 315 -5.49 -6.89 23.13
C GLN A 315 -6.88 -6.78 23.79
N ALA A 316 -7.53 -5.62 23.68
CA ALA A 316 -8.81 -5.34 24.35
C ALA A 316 -9.96 -6.26 23.89
N VAL A 317 -9.85 -6.91 22.72
CA VAL A 317 -10.86 -7.85 22.19
C VAL A 317 -11.00 -9.09 23.08
N GLY A 318 -9.91 -9.57 23.68
CA GLY A 318 -9.88 -10.78 24.50
C GLY A 318 -10.09 -10.55 26.00
N GLU A 319 -10.32 -9.31 26.42
CA GLU A 319 -10.29 -8.90 27.83
C GLU A 319 -11.70 -8.71 28.41
N PRO A 320 -11.91 -8.97 29.71
CA PRO A 320 -13.15 -8.63 30.42
C PRO A 320 -13.46 -7.12 30.36
N ALA A 321 -14.70 -6.72 30.66
CA ALA A 321 -15.18 -5.34 30.50
C ALA A 321 -14.25 -4.26 31.08
N ASP A 322 -13.81 -4.42 32.34
CA ASP A 322 -12.92 -3.45 33.00
C ASP A 322 -11.53 -3.39 32.35
N GLY A 323 -10.96 -4.56 32.04
CA GLY A 323 -9.65 -4.67 31.36
C GLY A 323 -9.69 -4.09 29.95
N ARG A 324 -10.75 -4.40 29.20
CA ARG A 324 -11.04 -3.85 27.89
C ARG A 324 -11.14 -2.33 27.94
N GLN A 325 -11.93 -1.76 28.85
CA GLN A 325 -12.10 -0.30 28.93
C GLN A 325 -10.79 0.40 29.27
N LYS A 326 -9.96 -0.20 30.14
CA LYS A 326 -8.62 0.32 30.46
C LYS A 326 -7.72 0.36 29.22
N LEU A 327 -7.67 -0.72 28.44
CA LEU A 327 -6.85 -0.80 27.22
C LEU A 327 -7.35 0.16 26.13
N LEU A 328 -8.67 0.26 25.93
CA LEU A 328 -9.24 1.21 24.98
C LEU A 328 -8.96 2.67 25.38
N GLN A 329 -9.01 2.98 26.68
CA GLN A 329 -8.65 4.30 27.18
C GLN A 329 -7.15 4.59 27.03
N GLN A 330 -6.29 3.58 27.20
CA GLN A 330 -4.85 3.70 26.93
C GLN A 330 -4.59 4.03 25.45
N ALA A 331 -5.16 3.24 24.54
CA ALA A 331 -5.05 3.50 23.09
C ALA A 331 -5.54 4.90 22.71
N ARG A 332 -6.67 5.33 23.28
CA ARG A 332 -7.19 6.70 23.09
C ARG A 332 -6.18 7.76 23.52
N THR A 333 -5.53 7.59 24.68
CA THR A 333 -4.51 8.53 25.16
C THR A 333 -3.34 8.59 24.19
N ASP A 334 -2.86 7.46 23.69
CA ASP A 334 -1.76 7.42 22.73
C ASP A 334 -2.10 8.18 21.46
N TYR A 335 -3.29 7.92 20.88
CA TYR A 335 -3.74 8.60 19.67
C TYR A 335 -3.90 10.11 19.86
N LEU A 336 -4.44 10.56 21.00
CA LEU A 336 -4.59 11.98 21.31
C LEU A 336 -3.27 12.71 21.57
N THR A 337 -2.17 11.98 21.78
CA THR A 337 -0.85 12.60 22.01
C THR A 337 -0.05 12.74 20.70
N ILE A 338 -0.54 12.19 19.60
CA ILE A 338 0.07 12.34 18.27
C ILE A 338 -0.31 13.71 17.71
N ASP A 339 0.61 14.39 17.04
CA ASP A 339 0.33 15.68 16.41
C ASP A 339 -0.69 15.54 15.26
N ASP A 340 -1.83 16.23 15.38
CA ASP A 340 -2.94 16.22 14.43
C ASP A 340 -2.52 16.66 13.01
N GLY A 341 -1.52 17.53 12.91
CA GLY A 341 -1.00 18.03 11.64
C GLY A 341 -0.16 17.02 10.86
N SER A 342 0.33 15.98 11.52
CA SER A 342 1.22 14.98 10.95
C SER A 342 0.49 13.89 10.15
N ALA A 343 1.21 13.17 9.29
CA ALA A 343 0.65 12.02 8.58
C ALA A 343 0.26 10.86 9.52
N ALA A 344 0.93 10.75 10.68
CA ALA A 344 0.54 9.85 11.75
C ALA A 344 -0.76 10.34 12.45
N GLY A 345 -0.90 11.65 12.64
CA GLY A 345 -2.08 12.28 13.23
C GLY A 345 -3.37 12.01 12.48
N ARG A 346 -3.35 12.08 11.14
CA ARG A 346 -4.53 11.73 10.34
C ARG A 346 -4.94 10.26 10.50
N ARG A 347 -3.97 9.34 10.60
CA ARG A 347 -4.24 7.92 10.89
C ARG A 347 -4.76 7.74 12.31
N ALA A 348 -4.15 8.41 13.28
CA ALA A 348 -4.62 8.44 14.65
C ALA A 348 -6.06 8.96 14.76
N ALA A 349 -6.45 9.96 13.95
CA ALA A 349 -7.83 10.45 13.89
C ALA A 349 -8.83 9.38 13.43
N LEU A 350 -8.45 8.55 12.45
CA LEU A 350 -9.21 7.37 12.04
C LEU A 350 -9.29 6.32 13.16
N SER A 351 -8.16 6.00 13.79
CA SER A 351 -8.09 5.04 14.90
C SER A 351 -8.91 5.51 16.10
N LEU A 352 -8.92 6.81 16.41
CA LEU A 352 -9.75 7.41 17.45
C LEU A 352 -11.25 7.16 17.23
N GLN A 353 -11.72 7.18 15.98
CA GLN A 353 -13.12 6.90 15.69
C GLN A 353 -13.46 5.42 15.87
N TYR A 354 -12.54 4.52 15.50
CA TYR A 354 -12.69 3.10 15.77
C TYR A 354 -12.66 2.79 17.27
N ASN A 355 -11.74 3.42 18.01
CA ASN A 355 -11.67 3.36 19.46
C ASN A 355 -12.99 3.80 20.12
N ALA A 356 -13.50 4.97 19.71
CA ALA A 356 -14.76 5.51 20.21
C ALA A 356 -15.94 4.59 19.87
N TYR A 357 -15.95 3.98 18.68
CA TYR A 357 -16.92 2.94 18.34
C TYR A 357 -16.84 1.73 19.29
N LEU A 358 -15.64 1.22 19.57
CA LEU A 358 -15.44 0.07 20.47
C LEU A 358 -15.84 0.39 21.92
N ARG A 359 -15.63 1.63 22.38
CA ARG A 359 -16.04 2.13 23.70
C ARG A 359 -17.55 2.39 23.80
N ALA A 360 -18.16 2.88 22.72
CA ALA A 360 -19.59 3.13 22.65
C ALA A 360 -20.42 1.83 22.64
N ARG A 361 -19.80 0.70 22.31
CA ARG A 361 -20.39 -0.64 22.40
C ARG A 361 -20.07 -1.26 23.75
N ASN A 362 -21.10 -1.66 24.50
CA ASN A 362 -20.90 -2.31 25.79
C ASN A 362 -20.50 -3.80 25.61
N GLY A 363 -19.21 -4.04 25.36
CA GLY A 363 -18.61 -5.38 25.48
C GLY A 363 -19.32 -6.49 24.70
N ALA A 364 -19.68 -7.57 25.42
CA ALA A 364 -20.24 -8.81 24.90
C ALA A 364 -21.69 -8.69 24.37
N GLN A 365 -22.42 -7.62 24.72
CA GLN A 365 -23.83 -7.42 24.30
C GLN A 365 -23.97 -6.82 22.88
N GLY A 366 -22.85 -6.64 22.17
CA GLY A 366 -22.90 -6.31 20.74
C GLY A 366 -23.40 -4.89 20.45
N CYS A 367 -24.51 -4.80 19.72
CA CYS A 367 -25.17 -3.56 19.29
C CYS A 367 -26.68 -3.63 19.60
N GLU A 368 -27.05 -4.32 20.67
CA GLU A 368 -28.46 -4.50 21.05
C GLU A 368 -29.07 -3.19 21.57
N PRO A 369 -30.40 -2.99 21.41
CA PRO A 369 -31.09 -1.82 21.95
C PRO A 369 -30.82 -1.62 23.46
N GLY A 370 -30.48 -0.38 23.86
CA GLY A 370 -30.18 -0.04 25.27
C GLY A 370 -28.76 -0.38 25.74
N THR A 371 -27.92 -1.00 24.90
CA THR A 371 -26.56 -1.44 25.27
C THR A 371 -25.46 -0.56 24.68
N VAL A 372 -25.82 0.49 23.94
CA VAL A 372 -24.86 1.36 23.23
C VAL A 372 -25.04 2.84 23.59
N ASN A 373 -23.94 3.60 23.52
CA ASN A 373 -23.98 5.05 23.62
C ASN A 373 -24.36 5.68 22.27
N GLY A 374 -25.65 5.98 22.09
CA GLY A 374 -26.16 6.47 20.81
C GLY A 374 -25.59 7.82 20.34
N ARG A 375 -25.24 8.72 21.27
CA ARG A 375 -24.62 10.01 20.93
C ARG A 375 -23.21 9.82 20.39
N GLU A 376 -22.40 9.02 21.08
CA GLU A 376 -21.03 8.71 20.67
C GLU A 376 -21.00 8.00 19.31
N LEU A 377 -21.91 7.04 19.06
CA LEU A 377 -22.04 6.39 17.74
C LEU A 377 -22.42 7.37 16.63
N ALA A 378 -23.28 8.36 16.91
CA ALA A 378 -23.65 9.39 15.94
C ALA A 378 -22.48 10.32 15.61
N ASP A 379 -21.69 10.72 16.61
CA ASP A 379 -20.49 11.54 16.42
C ASP A 379 -19.40 10.78 15.66
N VAL A 380 -19.18 9.50 15.97
CA VAL A 380 -18.30 8.59 15.22
C VAL A 380 -18.73 8.50 13.75
N SER A 381 -20.02 8.29 13.48
CA SER A 381 -20.55 8.21 12.12
C SER A 381 -20.31 9.52 11.34
N ARG A 382 -20.40 10.67 12.01
CA ARG A 382 -20.14 11.98 11.39
C ARG A 382 -18.66 12.15 11.06
N ALA A 383 -17.79 11.82 12.01
CA ALA A 383 -16.34 11.93 11.84
C ALA A 383 -15.81 10.98 10.76
N LEU A 384 -16.23 9.72 10.74
CA LEU A 384 -15.84 8.75 9.72
C LEU A 384 -16.29 9.15 8.32
N ARG A 385 -17.45 9.80 8.19
CA ARG A 385 -17.91 10.35 6.91
C ARG A 385 -17.00 11.47 6.40
N ALA A 386 -16.47 12.31 7.29
CA ALA A 386 -15.50 13.34 6.93
C ALA A 386 -14.15 12.71 6.54
N LEU A 387 -13.64 11.76 7.34
CA LEU A 387 -12.37 11.07 7.08
C LEU A 387 -12.39 10.26 5.78
N ALA A 388 -13.51 9.63 5.43
CA ALA A 388 -13.69 8.94 4.15
C ALA A 388 -13.48 9.86 2.93
N GLN A 389 -13.63 11.17 3.11
CA GLN A 389 -13.47 12.20 2.07
C GLN A 389 -12.17 13.00 2.23
N ASP A 390 -11.40 12.76 3.29
CA ASP A 390 -10.16 13.49 3.57
C ASP A 390 -9.05 13.04 2.61
N ARG A 391 -8.61 13.95 1.74
CA ARG A 391 -7.51 13.72 0.79
C ARG A 391 -6.15 13.60 1.45
N GLY A 392 -6.01 14.02 2.70
CA GLY A 392 -4.81 13.82 3.50
C GLY A 392 -4.65 12.38 4.01
N LEU A 393 -5.74 11.61 4.07
CA LEU A 393 -5.67 10.16 4.27
C LEU A 393 -5.37 9.47 2.94
N GLY A 394 -4.42 8.52 2.95
CA GLY A 394 -4.16 7.65 1.80
C GLY A 394 -5.38 6.80 1.43
N GLU A 395 -5.33 6.15 0.26
CA GLU A 395 -6.46 5.36 -0.25
C GLU A 395 -6.95 4.29 0.72
N LEU A 396 -6.04 3.48 1.29
CA LEU A 396 -6.37 2.48 2.31
C LEU A 396 -7.05 3.10 3.53
N GLY A 397 -6.56 4.25 4.02
CA GLY A 397 -7.16 4.97 5.14
C GLY A 397 -8.59 5.46 4.84
N ARG A 398 -8.83 5.99 3.64
CA ARG A 398 -10.18 6.39 3.20
C ARG A 398 -11.11 5.20 3.07
N LEU A 399 -10.64 4.10 2.46
CA LEU A 399 -11.43 2.86 2.35
C LEU A 399 -11.77 2.31 3.74
N ARG A 400 -10.80 2.26 4.65
CA ARG A 400 -11.04 1.86 6.05
C ARG A 400 -12.06 2.75 6.74
N ALA A 401 -11.99 4.07 6.57
CA ALA A 401 -13.00 4.99 7.09
C ALA A 401 -14.41 4.67 6.60
N THR A 402 -14.57 4.32 5.32
CA THR A 402 -15.88 3.92 4.77
C THR A 402 -16.42 2.61 5.36
N VAL A 403 -15.52 1.64 5.61
CA VAL A 403 -15.88 0.37 6.24
C VAL A 403 -16.27 0.55 7.71
N ASN A 404 -15.48 1.32 8.46
CA ASN A 404 -15.80 1.67 9.85
C ASN A 404 -17.10 2.47 9.93
N LEU A 405 -17.39 3.33 8.95
CA LEU A 405 -18.68 4.03 8.86
C LEU A 405 -19.82 3.04 8.68
N GLY A 406 -19.67 2.07 7.77
CA GLY A 406 -20.64 0.99 7.59
C GLY A 406 -20.89 0.21 8.87
N GLN A 407 -19.84 -0.06 9.64
CA GLN A 407 -19.92 -0.76 10.93
C GLN A 407 -20.66 0.06 12.00
N ALA A 408 -20.37 1.37 12.09
CA ALA A 408 -21.05 2.28 13.02
C ALA A 408 -22.54 2.44 12.67
N GLU A 409 -22.87 2.64 11.39
CA GLU A 409 -24.27 2.77 10.95
C GLU A 409 -25.03 1.45 11.12
N GLN A 410 -24.40 0.30 10.85
CA GLN A 410 -25.00 -1.01 11.15
C GLN A 410 -25.34 -1.14 12.63
N CYS A 411 -24.40 -0.78 13.51
CA CYS A 411 -24.64 -0.84 14.95
C CYS A 411 -25.78 0.07 15.39
N ARG A 412 -25.89 1.28 14.82
CA ARG A 412 -26.99 2.20 15.10
C ARG A 412 -28.34 1.67 14.63
N ILE A 413 -28.38 0.96 13.51
CA ILE A 413 -29.60 0.32 12.99
C ILE A 413 -30.01 -0.84 13.90
N THR A 414 -29.09 -1.75 14.23
CA THR A 414 -29.35 -2.89 15.13
C THR A 414 -29.82 -2.42 16.51
N ALA A 415 -29.28 -1.30 17.02
CA ALA A 415 -29.67 -0.71 18.29
C ALA A 415 -30.98 0.10 18.25
N HIS A 416 -31.67 0.15 17.11
CA HIS A 416 -32.88 0.95 16.87
C HIS A 416 -32.70 2.47 17.03
N LEU A 417 -31.47 2.97 16.87
CA LEU A 417 -31.13 4.39 16.93
C LEU A 417 -31.22 5.09 15.57
N ALA A 418 -31.27 4.31 14.48
CA ALA A 418 -31.40 4.79 13.12
C ALA A 418 -32.27 3.84 12.30
N LYS A 419 -33.01 4.38 11.33
CA LYS A 419 -33.70 3.56 10.34
C LYS A 419 -32.72 3.08 9.29
N ASP A 420 -32.92 1.85 8.83
CA ASP A 420 -32.16 1.37 7.69
C ASP A 420 -32.66 2.01 6.38
N ASN A 421 -31.91 2.99 5.88
CA ASN A 421 -32.18 3.71 4.65
C ASN A 421 -31.15 3.40 3.54
N GLY A 422 -30.44 2.28 3.65
CA GLY A 422 -29.35 1.93 2.76
C GLY A 422 -28.00 2.60 3.10
N ALA A 423 -27.87 3.21 4.28
CA ALA A 423 -26.63 3.87 4.72
C ALA A 423 -25.46 2.89 4.75
N VAL A 424 -25.67 1.67 5.26
CA VAL A 424 -24.63 0.63 5.35
C VAL A 424 -24.12 0.27 3.95
N GLN A 425 -25.01 -0.05 3.00
CA GLN A 425 -24.61 -0.40 1.63
C GLN A 425 -23.86 0.73 0.93
N ARG A 426 -24.34 1.98 1.08
CA ARG A 426 -23.65 3.14 0.49
C ARG A 426 -22.26 3.33 1.08
N ALA A 427 -22.11 3.09 2.38
CA ALA A 427 -20.83 3.21 3.07
C ALA A 427 -19.84 2.11 2.62
N VAL A 428 -20.24 0.85 2.55
CA VAL A 428 -19.29 -0.24 2.21
C VAL A 428 -19.04 -0.43 0.71
N ALA A 429 -19.87 0.15 -0.17
CA ALA A 429 -19.77 -0.02 -1.62
C ALA A 429 -18.41 0.37 -2.24
N PRO A 430 -17.74 1.47 -1.82
CA PRO A 430 -16.41 1.80 -2.32
C PRO A 430 -15.37 0.71 -2.01
N ALA A 431 -15.34 0.20 -0.78
CA ALA A 431 -14.41 -0.86 -0.38
C ALA A 431 -14.68 -2.19 -1.11
N LEU A 432 -15.95 -2.53 -1.36
CA LEU A 432 -16.31 -3.72 -2.15
C LEU A 432 -15.84 -3.65 -3.61
N LYS A 433 -15.66 -2.43 -4.15
CA LYS A 433 -15.25 -2.16 -5.54
C LYS A 433 -13.81 -1.67 -5.66
N ALA A 434 -13.07 -1.60 -4.55
CA ALA A 434 -11.70 -1.10 -4.55
C ALA A 434 -10.81 -1.99 -5.44
N PRO A 435 -9.85 -1.40 -6.18
CA PRO A 435 -8.87 -2.17 -6.94
C PRO A 435 -8.01 -3.04 -6.02
N ASP A 436 -7.39 -4.08 -6.56
CA ASP A 436 -6.44 -4.93 -5.82
C ASP A 436 -5.12 -4.18 -5.59
N ILE A 437 -5.11 -3.37 -4.54
CA ILE A 437 -3.89 -2.80 -3.95
C ILE A 437 -3.54 -3.57 -2.68
N THR A 438 -2.25 -3.67 -2.35
CA THR A 438 -1.79 -4.40 -1.16
C THR A 438 -2.48 -3.87 0.11
N GLY A 439 -3.09 -4.78 0.88
CA GLY A 439 -3.90 -4.46 2.07
C GLY A 439 -5.39 -4.18 1.80
N SER A 440 -5.82 -3.94 0.56
CA SER A 440 -7.25 -3.71 0.25
C SER A 440 -8.13 -4.94 0.40
N THR A 441 -7.55 -6.14 0.25
CA THR A 441 -8.26 -7.43 0.32
C THR A 441 -8.90 -7.64 1.68
N ASP A 442 -8.20 -7.34 2.77
CA ASP A 442 -8.76 -7.45 4.13
C ASP A 442 -9.83 -6.37 4.40
N ILE A 443 -9.65 -5.15 3.87
CA ILE A 443 -10.67 -4.10 3.95
C ILE A 443 -11.94 -4.52 3.19
N ARG A 444 -11.79 -5.14 2.01
CA ARG A 444 -12.88 -5.68 1.20
C ARG A 444 -13.57 -6.84 1.92
N ALA A 445 -12.82 -7.71 2.59
CA ALA A 445 -13.36 -8.81 3.38
C ALA A 445 -14.24 -8.29 4.52
N LEU A 446 -13.76 -7.28 5.27
CA LEU A 446 -14.55 -6.66 6.34
C LEU A 446 -15.79 -5.94 5.80
N ALA A 447 -15.67 -5.22 4.68
CA ALA A 447 -16.80 -4.58 4.00
C ALA A 447 -17.88 -5.61 3.62
N ALA A 448 -17.46 -6.76 3.11
CA ALA A 448 -18.35 -7.86 2.75
C ALA A 448 -19.01 -8.50 3.98
N ALA A 449 -18.28 -8.68 5.08
CA ALA A 449 -18.84 -9.19 6.34
C ALA A 449 -19.92 -8.25 6.90
N ILE A 450 -19.70 -6.93 6.89
CA ILE A 450 -20.69 -5.93 7.32
C ILE A 450 -21.93 -5.96 6.40
N ALA A 451 -21.73 -6.04 5.08
CA ALA A 451 -22.83 -6.18 4.13
C ALA A 451 -23.64 -7.47 4.37
N ALA A 452 -22.96 -8.56 4.74
CA ALA A 452 -23.60 -9.84 5.03
C ALA A 452 -24.51 -9.76 6.26
N VAL A 453 -24.00 -9.19 7.36
CA VAL A 453 -24.78 -9.01 8.59
C VAL A 453 -25.99 -8.11 8.35
N ASN A 454 -25.82 -6.97 7.68
CA ASN A 454 -26.95 -6.09 7.36
C ASN A 454 -28.01 -6.79 6.48
N ALA A 455 -27.58 -7.56 5.48
CA ALA A 455 -28.50 -8.32 4.64
C ALA A 455 -29.30 -9.36 5.45
N ASN A 456 -28.63 -10.07 6.36
CA ASN A 456 -29.29 -11.01 7.26
C ASN A 456 -30.32 -10.33 8.17
N ASP A 457 -29.96 -9.19 8.77
CA ASP A 457 -30.85 -8.43 9.66
C ASP A 457 -32.11 -7.91 8.94
N ARG A 458 -32.03 -7.71 7.62
CA ARG A 458 -33.19 -7.41 6.75
C ARG A 458 -34.01 -8.63 6.32
N GLY A 459 -33.60 -9.83 6.70
CA GLY A 459 -34.20 -11.09 6.26
C GLY A 459 -33.76 -11.57 4.87
N ASP A 460 -32.79 -10.92 4.23
CA ASP A 460 -32.21 -11.36 2.95
C ASP A 460 -31.03 -12.32 3.17
N VAL A 461 -31.37 -13.54 3.62
CA VAL A 461 -30.38 -14.59 3.92
C VAL A 461 -29.59 -15.00 2.66
N THR A 462 -30.16 -14.87 1.47
CA THR A 462 -29.47 -15.21 0.21
C THR A 462 -28.33 -14.22 -0.06
N SER A 463 -28.59 -12.91 0.06
CA SER A 463 -27.52 -11.91 -0.04
C SER A 463 -26.52 -12.03 1.10
N ALA A 464 -26.97 -12.35 2.32
CA ALA A 464 -26.09 -12.57 3.47
C ALA A 464 -25.06 -13.69 3.20
N ILE A 465 -25.53 -14.85 2.73
CA ILE A 465 -24.66 -15.99 2.34
C ILE A 465 -23.71 -15.60 1.20
N ARG A 466 -24.17 -14.84 0.21
CA ARG A 466 -23.31 -14.36 -0.90
C ARG A 466 -22.18 -13.47 -0.37
N TYR A 467 -22.50 -12.49 0.48
CA TYR A 467 -21.50 -11.55 1.00
C TYR A 467 -20.54 -12.21 1.99
N ILE A 468 -20.99 -13.13 2.85
CA ILE A 468 -20.07 -13.78 3.79
C ILE A 468 -19.10 -14.73 3.08
N ARG A 469 -19.51 -15.37 1.97
CA ARG A 469 -18.59 -16.11 1.11
C ARG A 469 -17.54 -15.19 0.49
N LEU A 470 -17.92 -13.98 0.08
CA LEU A 470 -16.98 -12.98 -0.39
C LEU A 470 -16.00 -12.56 0.72
N ALA A 471 -16.47 -12.38 1.96
CA ALA A 471 -15.61 -12.08 3.10
C ALA A 471 -14.58 -13.21 3.33
N ILE A 472 -15.03 -14.47 3.39
CA ILE A 472 -14.18 -15.65 3.56
C ILE A 472 -13.14 -15.79 2.43
N ALA A 473 -13.52 -15.49 1.19
CA ALA A 473 -12.62 -15.60 0.04
C ALA A 473 -11.48 -14.55 0.06
N ASN A 474 -11.71 -13.40 0.69
CA ASN A 474 -10.76 -12.29 0.69
C ASN A 474 -9.94 -12.20 1.98
N GLY A 475 -10.52 -12.52 3.15
CA GLY A 475 -9.83 -12.30 4.42
C GLY A 475 -8.77 -13.34 4.73
N GLN A 476 -7.70 -12.89 5.39
CA GLN A 476 -6.57 -13.73 5.79
C GLN A 476 -6.56 -14.06 7.28
N ASP A 477 -7.19 -13.24 8.13
CA ASP A 477 -7.18 -13.45 9.58
C ASP A 477 -7.95 -14.72 9.99
N LEU A 478 -7.24 -15.67 10.59
CA LEU A 478 -7.77 -17.00 10.94
C LEU A 478 -8.95 -16.91 11.92
N GLN A 479 -8.88 -16.01 12.90
CA GLN A 479 -9.95 -15.85 13.90
C GLN A 479 -11.21 -15.27 13.28
N GLN A 480 -11.09 -14.22 12.46
CA GLN A 480 -12.23 -13.62 11.74
C GLN A 480 -12.84 -14.61 10.76
N ARG A 481 -12.01 -15.37 10.02
CA ARG A 481 -12.50 -16.43 9.13
C ARG A 481 -13.28 -17.50 9.89
N ALA A 482 -12.82 -17.93 11.06
CA ALA A 482 -13.56 -18.87 11.90
C ALA A 482 -14.97 -18.34 12.23
N VAL A 483 -15.07 -17.07 12.63
CA VAL A 483 -16.36 -16.41 12.90
C VAL A 483 -17.23 -16.34 11.65
N TRP A 484 -16.67 -15.97 10.49
CA TRP A 484 -17.43 -15.87 9.24
C TRP A 484 -17.92 -17.22 8.72
N HIS A 485 -17.10 -18.27 8.83
CA HIS A 485 -17.53 -19.64 8.56
C HIS A 485 -18.64 -20.07 9.52
N GLY A 486 -18.56 -19.68 10.80
CA GLY A 486 -19.63 -19.89 11.77
C GLY A 486 -20.96 -19.20 11.39
N LEU A 487 -20.90 -17.95 10.89
CA LEU A 487 -22.07 -17.23 10.36
C LEU A 487 -22.65 -17.93 9.12
N LEU A 488 -21.80 -18.33 8.18
CA LEU A 488 -22.20 -19.11 7.01
C LEU A 488 -22.89 -20.41 7.41
N ALA A 489 -22.35 -21.12 8.40
CA ALA A 489 -22.95 -22.33 8.95
C ALA A 489 -24.33 -22.03 9.55
N THR A 490 -24.40 -21.04 10.45
CA THR A 490 -25.64 -20.64 11.13
C THR A 490 -26.77 -20.34 10.14
N TRP A 491 -26.49 -19.50 9.14
CA TRP A 491 -27.50 -19.07 8.17
C TRP A 491 -27.89 -20.19 7.18
N SER A 492 -26.95 -21.06 6.82
CA SER A 492 -27.26 -22.22 5.97
C SER A 492 -28.11 -23.25 6.72
N LEU A 493 -27.77 -23.51 7.99
CA LEU A 493 -28.51 -24.43 8.86
C LEU A 493 -29.93 -23.90 9.17
N ALA A 494 -30.12 -22.59 9.31
CA ALA A 494 -31.44 -21.99 9.45
C ALA A 494 -32.35 -22.24 8.23
N ARG A 495 -31.75 -22.45 7.04
CA ARG A 495 -32.45 -22.83 5.80
C ARG A 495 -32.53 -24.34 5.58
N CYS A 496 -32.14 -25.15 6.57
CA CYS A 496 -32.00 -26.59 6.46
C CYS A 496 -31.05 -27.08 5.34
N ASP A 497 -30.10 -26.25 4.89
CA ASP A 497 -28.98 -26.69 4.06
C ASP A 497 -27.90 -27.33 4.95
N LEU A 498 -28.15 -28.57 5.35
CA LEU A 498 -27.27 -29.33 6.24
C LEU A 498 -25.89 -29.60 5.63
N ARG A 499 -25.78 -29.69 4.30
CA ARG A 499 -24.50 -29.96 3.63
C ARG A 499 -23.57 -28.75 3.74
N THR A 500 -24.05 -27.57 3.35
CA THR A 500 -23.25 -26.34 3.47
C THR A 500 -23.01 -26.02 4.94
N GLY A 501 -24.03 -26.20 5.80
CA GLY A 501 -23.93 -25.99 7.24
C GLY A 501 -22.82 -26.81 7.89
N ARG A 502 -22.78 -28.13 7.68
CA ARG A 502 -21.74 -29.02 8.21
C ARG A 502 -20.34 -28.64 7.73
N THR A 503 -20.19 -28.40 6.42
CA THR A 503 -18.89 -28.03 5.83
C THR A 503 -18.38 -26.73 6.44
N ALA A 504 -19.25 -25.72 6.52
CA ALA A 504 -18.89 -24.42 7.11
C ALA A 504 -18.59 -24.53 8.62
N THR A 505 -19.29 -25.39 9.37
CA THR A 505 -18.93 -25.66 10.78
C THR A 505 -17.55 -26.31 10.91
N GLN A 506 -17.24 -27.30 10.07
CA GLN A 506 -15.92 -27.94 10.06
C GLN A 506 -14.81 -26.95 9.72
N ASP A 507 -15.03 -26.11 8.70
CA ASP A 507 -14.09 -25.05 8.33
C ASP A 507 -13.91 -24.04 9.47
N ALA A 508 -15.01 -23.64 10.14
CA ALA A 508 -14.95 -22.72 11.27
C ALA A 508 -14.05 -23.27 12.40
N LEU A 509 -14.23 -24.55 12.76
CA LEU A 509 -13.42 -25.21 13.78
C LEU A 509 -11.96 -25.39 13.35
N ALA A 510 -11.71 -25.71 12.08
CA ALA A 510 -10.35 -25.83 11.55
C ALA A 510 -9.60 -24.49 11.58
N GLN A 511 -10.27 -23.39 11.20
CA GLN A 511 -9.73 -22.04 11.28
C GLN A 511 -9.48 -21.61 12.73
N LEU A 512 -10.40 -21.95 13.65
CA LEU A 512 -10.27 -21.65 15.08
C LEU A 512 -9.09 -22.39 15.72
N ALA A 513 -8.92 -23.68 15.40
CA ALA A 513 -7.79 -24.47 15.85
C ALA A 513 -6.46 -23.99 15.25
N ALA A 514 -6.47 -23.46 14.02
CA ALA A 514 -5.30 -22.81 13.43
C ALA A 514 -4.99 -21.47 14.12
N ALA A 515 -6.02 -20.68 14.44
CA ALA A 515 -5.89 -19.43 15.16
C ALA A 515 -5.31 -19.64 16.57
N GLU A 516 -5.77 -20.64 17.31
CA GLU A 516 -5.19 -20.99 18.63
C GLU A 516 -3.73 -21.41 18.50
N ARG A 517 -3.39 -22.30 17.56
CA ARG A 517 -1.99 -22.72 17.31
C ARG A 517 -1.08 -21.56 16.94
N ALA A 518 -1.61 -20.57 16.22
CA ALA A 518 -0.93 -19.33 15.88
C ALA A 518 -0.95 -18.28 17.01
N GLY A 519 -1.50 -18.60 18.19
CA GLY A 519 -1.63 -17.68 19.33
C GLY A 519 -2.66 -16.57 19.15
N ARG A 520 -3.41 -16.56 18.05
CA ARG A 520 -4.39 -15.52 17.67
C ARG A 520 -5.70 -15.60 18.46
N THR A 521 -5.96 -16.70 19.16
CA THR A 521 -7.18 -16.89 19.95
C THR A 521 -6.84 -17.57 21.26
N SER A 522 -7.48 -17.13 22.35
CA SER A 522 -7.30 -17.75 23.66
C SER A 522 -7.98 -19.12 23.72
N PRO A 523 -7.45 -20.08 24.50
CA PRO A 523 -8.09 -21.38 24.70
C PRO A 523 -9.53 -21.26 25.22
N GLN A 524 -9.81 -20.26 26.07
CA GLN A 524 -11.16 -20.02 26.56
C GLN A 524 -12.13 -19.61 25.45
N LEU A 525 -11.71 -18.69 24.57
CA LEU A 525 -12.55 -18.23 23.46
C LEU A 525 -12.73 -19.34 22.40
N HIS A 526 -11.69 -20.15 22.15
CA HIS A 526 -11.81 -21.34 21.32
C HIS A 526 -12.93 -22.24 21.85
N HIS A 527 -12.84 -22.65 23.11
CA HIS A 527 -13.80 -23.57 23.69
C HIS A 527 -15.24 -23.02 23.64
N GLN A 528 -15.43 -21.72 23.91
CA GLN A 528 -16.75 -21.07 23.81
C GLN A 528 -17.33 -21.15 22.39
N LEU A 529 -16.53 -20.82 21.36
CA LEU A 529 -16.98 -20.85 19.97
C LEU A 529 -17.22 -22.27 19.46
N GLU A 530 -16.35 -23.22 19.84
CA GLU A 530 -16.50 -24.63 19.50
C GLU A 530 -17.83 -25.21 20.05
N GLN A 531 -18.12 -24.95 21.32
CA GLN A 531 -19.38 -25.35 21.95
C GLN A 531 -20.59 -24.72 21.23
N ALA A 532 -20.52 -23.43 20.90
CA ALA A 532 -21.59 -22.71 20.22
C ALA A 532 -21.88 -23.32 18.83
N PHE A 533 -20.84 -23.53 18.02
CA PHE A 533 -20.98 -24.10 16.67
C PHE A 533 -21.50 -25.55 16.70
N THR A 534 -20.98 -26.37 17.62
CA THR A 534 -21.40 -27.78 17.75
C THR A 534 -22.85 -27.89 18.22
N THR A 535 -23.27 -27.04 19.17
CA THR A 535 -24.64 -26.98 19.67
C THR A 535 -25.61 -26.55 18.58
N GLN A 536 -25.25 -25.54 17.79
CA GLN A 536 -26.06 -25.09 16.65
C GLN A 536 -26.25 -26.17 15.60
N LEU A 537 -25.16 -26.87 15.22
CA LEU A 537 -25.22 -27.96 14.26
C LEU A 537 -26.13 -29.09 14.75
N SER A 538 -25.89 -29.59 15.96
CA SER A 538 -26.69 -30.68 16.56
C SER A 538 -28.17 -30.29 16.72
N GLY A 539 -28.45 -29.02 17.02
CA GLY A 539 -29.80 -28.48 17.06
C GLY A 539 -30.47 -28.46 15.68
N ALA A 540 -29.75 -28.02 14.64
CA ALA A 540 -30.26 -27.97 13.28
C ALA A 540 -30.48 -29.37 12.68
N GLU A 541 -29.59 -30.33 12.96
CA GLU A 541 -29.75 -31.72 12.51
C GLU A 541 -31.00 -32.38 13.08
N ARG A 542 -31.32 -32.14 14.36
CA ARG A 542 -32.57 -32.61 14.95
C ARG A 542 -33.80 -31.98 14.29
N ARG A 543 -33.79 -30.66 14.09
CA ARG A 543 -34.92 -29.92 13.50
C ARG A 543 -35.15 -30.29 12.03
N CYS A 544 -34.11 -30.24 11.21
CA CYS A 544 -34.20 -30.44 9.76
C CYS A 544 -34.17 -31.92 9.37
N GLY A 545 -33.59 -32.80 10.20
CA GLY A 545 -33.59 -34.25 10.00
C GLY A 545 -34.96 -34.90 10.23
N ALA A 546 -35.76 -34.37 11.16
CA ALA A 546 -37.14 -34.84 11.40
C ALA A 546 -38.09 -34.56 10.22
N VAL A 547 -37.93 -33.38 9.58
CA VAL A 547 -38.76 -32.97 8.42
C VAL A 547 -38.54 -33.87 7.19
N GLY A 548 -37.37 -34.50 7.07
CA GLY A 548 -37.07 -35.46 6.00
C GLY A 548 -37.61 -36.89 6.25
N GLN A 549 -38.18 -37.18 7.42
CA GLN A 549 -38.79 -38.48 7.75
C GLN A 549 -40.32 -38.47 7.67
N GLU A 550 -40.99 -37.32 7.76
CA GLU A 550 -42.46 -37.22 7.59
C GLU A 550 -42.91 -37.16 6.12
N THR A 551 -41.98 -37.14 5.17
CA THR A 551 -42.25 -37.16 3.71
C THR A 551 -41.80 -38.45 3.02
N ARG A 552 -41.61 -39.54 3.79
CA ARG A 552 -41.35 -40.88 3.25
C ARG A 552 -42.50 -41.84 3.50
#